data_AF-A0A7K4DTX1-F1
#
_entry.id   AF-A0A7K4DTX1-F1
#
_cell.length_a   1.000
_cell.length_b   1.000
_cell.length_c   1.000
_cell.angle_alpha   90.00
_cell.angle_beta   90.00
_cell.angle_gamma   90.00
#
_symmetry.space_group_name_H-M   'P 1'
#
loop_
_entity.id
_entity.type
_entity.pdbx_description
1 polymer ?
#
loop_
_entity_poly.entity_id
_entity_poly.type
_entity_poly.pdbx_seq_one_letter_code
_entity_poly.pdbx_strand_id
1 'polypeptide(L)'
;ALAHFMGLSTAIGAFLMGLIIASSKHSEKITKKILPIRDFFGVIFFVSIGMLFNIYLFPEAIWIALPIIAIAVVGKFLGNFFASSIAGNNLMSAATIATVMVPIAEFSYILAKQGVDTGALRESIYPVILIVSLGTMFLIPLLLRVMPTKADPRSAIPIGFLNSVYYSGVFFRKMFSNDKKTENPIFENILKKYGSRFVVNLVIIIAILSIMDYFSPEIVVLLEDPNVPFFMDPPVFVLIITILLLAYPVFSLVGRLEKVVSAISDSITINIGSMSAEKPVHRITRNIMFIGLILLMVAIFITFTPEMDYVPNIPVIISTIGLFASVPLILDTILTVQKITHSNMNALLDEDVQDDNDQQK
;
A
#
# COMPACT_ATOMS: atom_id res chain seq x y z
N ALA A 1 -21.76 -0.55 4.65
CA ALA A 1 -22.72 0.31 3.92
C ALA A 1 -22.01 1.45 3.22
N LEU A 2 -21.46 2.43 3.93
CA LEU A 2 -20.72 3.55 3.32
C LEU A 2 -19.58 3.12 2.39
N ALA A 3 -18.71 2.20 2.81
CA ALA A 3 -17.62 1.69 1.96
C ALA A 3 -18.14 1.10 0.63
N HIS A 4 -19.19 0.27 0.68
CA HIS A 4 -19.81 -0.31 -0.51
C HIS A 4 -20.41 0.74 -1.44
N PHE A 5 -21.07 1.76 -0.89
CA PHE A 5 -21.60 2.88 -1.67
C PHE A 5 -20.49 3.67 -2.39
N MET A 6 -19.28 3.70 -1.82
CA MET A 6 -18.10 4.34 -2.40
C MET A 6 -17.29 3.42 -3.33
N GLY A 7 -17.77 2.22 -3.65
CA GLY A 7 -17.05 1.24 -4.46
C GLY A 7 -15.86 0.56 -3.74
N LEU A 8 -15.74 0.71 -2.42
CA LEU A 8 -14.71 0.08 -1.59
C LEU A 8 -15.23 -1.25 -1.03
N SER A 9 -14.31 -2.19 -0.75
CA SER A 9 -14.69 -3.47 -0.15
C SER A 9 -15.29 -3.27 1.24
N THR A 10 -16.27 -4.11 1.58
CA THR A 10 -16.92 -4.11 2.91
C THR A 10 -15.91 -4.35 4.04
N ALA A 11 -14.87 -5.14 3.77
CA ALA A 11 -13.78 -5.42 4.70
C ALA A 11 -12.94 -4.17 5.02
N ILE A 12 -12.65 -3.30 4.03
CA ILE A 12 -11.96 -2.02 4.27
C ILE A 12 -12.81 -1.12 5.18
N GLY A 13 -14.13 -1.07 4.95
CA GLY A 13 -15.05 -0.33 5.82
C GLY A 13 -15.04 -0.84 7.26
N ALA A 14 -15.03 -2.17 7.46
CA ALA A 14 -14.94 -2.79 8.77
C ALA A 14 -13.59 -2.51 9.47
N PHE A 15 -12.49 -2.55 8.72
CA PHE A 15 -11.15 -2.22 9.21
C PHE A 15 -11.05 -0.76 9.66
N LEU A 16 -11.53 0.19 8.86
CA LEU A 16 -11.57 1.61 9.20
C LEU A 16 -12.39 1.87 10.46
N MET A 17 -13.56 1.21 10.59
CA MET A 17 -14.36 1.31 11.81
C MET A 17 -13.58 0.80 13.04
N GLY A 18 -12.83 -0.30 12.88
CA GLY A 18 -11.94 -0.83 13.92
C GLY A 18 -10.87 0.18 14.34
N LEU A 19 -10.24 0.88 13.39
CA LEU A 19 -9.26 1.94 13.67
C LEU A 19 -9.88 3.13 14.43
N ILE A 20 -11.10 3.54 14.04
CA ILE A 20 -11.83 4.62 14.73
C ILE A 20 -12.20 4.20 16.16
N ILE A 21 -12.61 2.94 16.36
CA ILE A 21 -12.91 2.42 17.70
C ILE A 21 -11.64 2.35 18.55
N ALA A 22 -10.51 1.96 17.95
CA ALA A 22 -9.22 1.86 18.65
C ALA A 22 -8.71 3.21 19.17
N SER A 23 -9.03 4.32 18.50
CA SER A 23 -8.68 5.68 18.93
C SER A 23 -9.63 6.28 19.98
N SER A 24 -10.74 5.60 20.30
CA SER A 24 -11.70 6.02 21.32
C SER A 24 -11.23 5.70 22.73
N LYS A 25 -11.60 6.54 23.70
CA LYS A 25 -11.40 6.31 25.15
C LYS A 25 -12.06 5.01 25.66
N HIS A 26 -13.02 4.48 24.92
CA HIS A 26 -13.77 3.26 25.29
C HIS A 26 -13.31 2.00 24.53
N SER A 27 -12.21 2.07 23.77
CA SER A 27 -11.71 0.99 22.92
C SER A 27 -11.65 -0.35 23.65
N GLU A 28 -11.08 -0.40 24.86
CA GLU A 28 -10.92 -1.64 25.63
C GLU A 28 -12.27 -2.30 25.98
N LYS A 29 -13.27 -1.51 26.40
CA LYS A 29 -14.62 -2.02 26.72
C LYS A 29 -15.34 -2.52 25.47
N ILE A 30 -15.19 -1.81 24.36
CA ILE A 30 -15.82 -2.20 23.08
C ILE A 30 -15.16 -3.47 22.55
N THR A 31 -13.83 -3.56 22.57
CA THR A 31 -13.07 -4.75 22.15
C THR A 31 -13.49 -5.99 22.95
N LYS A 32 -13.61 -5.89 24.29
CA LYS A 32 -14.09 -7.00 25.13
C LYS A 32 -15.49 -7.50 24.75
N LYS A 33 -16.37 -6.61 24.29
CA LYS A 33 -17.73 -6.98 23.83
C LYS A 33 -17.75 -7.53 22.40
N ILE A 34 -16.84 -7.09 21.53
CA ILE A 34 -16.75 -7.53 20.14
C ILE A 34 -16.04 -8.89 20.03
N LEU A 35 -15.10 -9.19 20.93
CA LEU A 35 -14.32 -10.45 20.94
C LEU A 35 -15.18 -11.72 20.74
N PRO A 36 -16.26 -11.95 21.52
CA PRO A 36 -17.12 -13.13 21.32
C PRO A 36 -17.84 -13.14 19.98
N ILE A 37 -18.24 -11.96 19.48
CA ILE A 37 -18.93 -11.80 18.19
C ILE A 37 -17.97 -12.14 17.05
N ARG A 38 -16.74 -11.61 17.11
CA ARG A 38 -15.65 -11.94 16.18
C ARG A 38 -15.40 -13.44 16.14
N ASP A 39 -15.31 -14.08 17.31
CA ASP A 39 -15.02 -15.51 17.39
C ASP A 39 -16.17 -16.34 16.79
N PHE A 40 -17.42 -15.97 17.07
CA PHE A 40 -18.60 -16.61 16.48
C PHE A 40 -18.64 -16.47 14.95
N PHE A 41 -18.46 -15.25 14.43
CA PHE A 41 -18.44 -15.02 12.98
C PHE A 41 -17.20 -15.65 12.32
N GLY A 42 -16.06 -15.73 13.01
CA GLY A 42 -14.89 -16.43 12.54
C GLY A 42 -15.16 -17.93 12.32
N VAL A 43 -15.84 -18.58 13.26
CA VAL A 43 -16.26 -19.98 13.09
C VAL A 43 -17.19 -20.14 11.90
N ILE A 44 -18.23 -19.30 11.78
CA ILE A 44 -19.17 -19.35 10.64
C ILE A 44 -18.44 -19.14 9.32
N PHE A 45 -17.51 -18.20 9.28
CA PHE A 45 -16.71 -17.90 8.10
C PHE A 45 -15.90 -19.12 7.65
N PHE A 46 -15.13 -19.75 8.55
CA PHE A 46 -14.32 -20.92 8.21
C PHE A 46 -15.17 -22.14 7.86
N VAL A 47 -16.31 -22.34 8.52
CA VAL A 47 -17.27 -23.41 8.15
C VAL A 47 -17.84 -23.16 6.76
N SER A 48 -18.20 -21.91 6.44
CA SER A 48 -18.73 -21.54 5.12
C SER A 48 -17.72 -21.77 4.00
N ILE A 49 -16.44 -21.42 4.21
CA ILE A 49 -15.36 -21.77 3.27
C ILE A 49 -15.23 -23.27 3.13
N GLY A 50 -15.28 -24.02 4.25
CA GLY A 50 -15.25 -25.47 4.22
C GLY A 50 -16.40 -26.08 3.39
N MET A 51 -17.60 -25.48 3.42
CA MET A 51 -18.76 -25.94 2.64
C MET A 51 -18.64 -25.64 1.15
N LEU A 52 -17.88 -24.61 0.76
CA LEU A 52 -17.60 -24.29 -0.65
C LEU A 52 -16.65 -25.30 -1.30
N PHE A 53 -15.98 -26.12 -0.50
CA PHE A 53 -15.11 -27.17 -0.98
C PHE A 53 -15.94 -28.34 -1.55
N ASN A 54 -15.99 -28.43 -2.87
CA ASN A 54 -16.59 -29.57 -3.55
C ASN A 54 -15.60 -30.74 -3.65
N ILE A 55 -15.83 -31.78 -2.85
CA ILE A 55 -14.96 -32.97 -2.79
C ILE A 55 -14.86 -33.73 -4.12
N TYR A 56 -15.86 -33.60 -4.99
CA TYR A 56 -15.89 -34.27 -6.29
C TYR A 56 -14.93 -33.64 -7.31
N LEU A 57 -14.63 -32.35 -7.17
CA LEU A 57 -13.69 -31.62 -8.05
C LEU A 57 -12.24 -31.69 -7.54
N PHE A 58 -12.02 -32.29 -6.38
CA PHE A 58 -10.72 -32.36 -5.71
C PHE A 58 -9.64 -33.13 -6.50
N PRO A 59 -9.91 -34.31 -7.10
CA PRO A 59 -8.85 -35.12 -7.70
C PRO A 59 -8.18 -34.48 -8.91
N GLU A 60 -8.91 -33.68 -9.69
CA GLU A 60 -8.34 -32.98 -10.86
C GLU A 60 -7.65 -31.67 -10.44
N ALA A 61 -8.27 -30.92 -9.52
CA ALA A 61 -7.75 -29.64 -9.09
C ALA A 61 -6.50 -29.75 -8.20
N ILE A 62 -6.34 -30.85 -7.44
CA ILE A 62 -5.18 -31.03 -6.54
C ILE A 62 -3.85 -31.13 -7.30
N TRP A 63 -3.83 -31.75 -8.48
CA TRP A 63 -2.61 -31.88 -9.29
C TRP A 63 -2.08 -30.54 -9.79
N ILE A 64 -2.99 -29.61 -10.07
CA ILE A 64 -2.66 -28.24 -10.47
C ILE A 64 -2.35 -27.39 -9.23
N ALA A 65 -3.10 -27.59 -8.14
CA ALA A 65 -2.93 -26.80 -6.92
C ALA A 65 -1.60 -27.09 -6.20
N LEU A 66 -1.13 -28.34 -6.17
CA LEU A 66 0.07 -28.73 -5.43
C LEU A 66 1.34 -27.95 -5.82
N PRO A 67 1.72 -27.82 -7.11
CA PRO A 67 2.87 -27.00 -7.50
C PRO A 67 2.64 -25.52 -7.18
N ILE A 68 1.41 -25.01 -7.30
CA ILE A 68 1.08 -23.62 -6.95
C ILE A 68 1.25 -23.38 -5.45
N ILE A 69 0.81 -24.31 -4.60
CA ILE A 69 1.02 -24.26 -3.15
C ILE A 69 2.52 -24.25 -2.86
N ALA A 70 3.30 -25.14 -3.47
CA ALA A 70 4.74 -25.20 -3.25
C ALA A 70 5.42 -23.86 -3.62
N ILE A 71 5.11 -23.33 -4.81
CA ILE A 71 5.65 -22.04 -5.27
C ILE A 71 5.19 -20.90 -4.36
N ALA A 72 3.91 -20.86 -3.98
CA ALA A 72 3.38 -19.81 -3.12
C ALA A 72 4.00 -19.83 -1.72
N VAL A 73 4.11 -21.01 -1.12
CA VAL A 73 4.73 -21.18 0.20
C VAL A 73 6.20 -20.80 0.14
N VAL A 74 6.97 -21.38 -0.77
CA VAL A 74 8.42 -21.12 -0.87
C VAL A 74 8.69 -19.67 -1.26
N GLY A 75 8.01 -19.17 -2.28
CA GLY A 75 8.18 -17.81 -2.79
C GLY A 75 7.82 -16.75 -1.76
N LYS A 76 6.66 -16.86 -1.11
CA LYS A 76 6.27 -15.91 -0.06
C LYS A 76 7.12 -16.06 1.18
N PHE A 77 7.45 -17.30 1.58
CA PHE A 77 8.32 -17.52 2.73
C PHE A 77 9.69 -16.88 2.50
N LEU A 78 10.37 -17.18 1.38
CA LEU A 78 11.68 -16.61 1.08
C LEU A 78 11.60 -15.08 0.92
N GLY A 79 10.62 -14.56 0.18
CA GLY A 79 10.44 -13.12 0.00
C GLY A 79 10.26 -12.39 1.33
N ASN A 80 9.38 -12.89 2.20
CA ASN A 80 9.14 -12.31 3.52
C ASN A 80 10.32 -12.53 4.47
N PHE A 81 11.01 -13.66 4.38
CA PHE A 81 12.20 -13.96 5.18
C PHE A 81 13.34 -13.02 4.84
N PHE A 82 13.64 -12.82 3.55
CA PHE A 82 14.65 -11.87 3.11
C PHE A 82 14.24 -10.46 3.41
N ALA A 83 13.00 -10.06 3.13
CA ALA A 83 12.50 -8.72 3.48
C ALA A 83 12.60 -8.45 4.98
N SER A 84 12.20 -9.41 5.82
CA SER A 84 12.25 -9.29 7.27
C SER A 84 13.69 -9.32 7.82
N SER A 85 14.58 -10.10 7.20
CA SER A 85 16.00 -10.18 7.57
C SER A 85 16.74 -8.90 7.17
N ILE A 86 16.48 -8.39 5.96
CA ILE A 86 16.94 -7.07 5.49
C ILE A 86 16.39 -5.99 6.43
N ALA A 87 15.16 -6.16 6.91
CA ALA A 87 14.55 -5.25 7.87
C ALA A 87 15.15 -5.31 9.29
N GLY A 88 16.20 -6.09 9.51
CA GLY A 88 16.94 -6.14 10.77
C GLY A 88 16.38 -7.11 11.80
N ASN A 89 15.42 -7.96 11.44
CA ASN A 89 14.95 -9.00 12.36
C ASN A 89 15.98 -10.14 12.41
N ASN A 90 16.22 -10.70 13.61
CA ASN A 90 17.00 -11.93 13.77
C ASN A 90 16.40 -13.04 12.88
N LEU A 91 17.23 -13.97 12.39
CA LEU A 91 16.82 -15.05 11.48
C LEU A 91 15.64 -15.87 12.04
N MET A 92 15.57 -16.09 13.35
CA MET A 92 14.40 -16.76 13.97
C MET A 92 13.13 -15.91 13.90
N SER A 93 13.22 -14.61 14.16
CA SER A 93 12.10 -13.67 14.05
C SER A 93 11.68 -13.50 12.58
N ALA A 94 12.64 -13.42 11.66
CA ALA A 94 12.38 -13.35 10.23
C ALA A 94 11.71 -14.62 9.70
N ALA A 95 12.14 -15.80 10.16
CA ALA A 95 11.48 -17.07 9.86
C ALA A 95 10.04 -17.13 10.41
N THR A 96 9.82 -16.58 11.60
CA THR A 96 8.48 -16.49 12.21
C THR A 96 7.57 -15.57 11.39
N ILE A 97 8.03 -14.37 11.06
CA ILE A 97 7.29 -13.39 10.24
C ILE A 97 6.99 -13.99 8.87
N ALA A 98 8.00 -14.58 8.23
CA ALA A 98 7.86 -15.23 6.94
C ALA A 98 6.79 -16.31 6.96
N THR A 99 6.79 -17.17 7.99
CA THR A 99 5.81 -18.25 8.18
C THR A 99 4.39 -17.73 8.37
N VAL A 100 4.20 -16.72 9.23
CA VAL A 100 2.87 -16.16 9.51
C VAL A 100 2.28 -15.45 8.29
N MET A 101 3.12 -14.94 7.38
CA MET A 101 2.69 -14.24 6.17
C MET A 101 2.56 -15.12 4.91
N VAL A 102 2.92 -16.41 4.98
CA VAL A 102 2.71 -17.38 3.89
C VAL A 102 1.25 -17.45 3.41
N PRO A 103 0.23 -17.54 4.30
CA PRO A 103 -1.14 -17.85 3.91
C PRO A 103 -1.69 -16.92 2.85
N ILE A 104 -2.42 -17.50 1.92
CA ILE A 104 -3.21 -16.75 0.96
C ILE A 104 -4.60 -16.58 1.58
N ALA A 105 -4.99 -15.33 1.80
CA ALA A 105 -6.17 -14.97 2.60
C ALA A 105 -7.49 -15.07 1.81
N GLU A 106 -8.58 -14.81 2.53
CA GLU A 106 -9.99 -14.76 2.09
C GLU A 106 -10.24 -13.89 0.85
N PHE A 107 -9.43 -12.86 0.66
CA PHE A 107 -9.56 -11.95 -0.48
C PHE A 107 -9.26 -12.63 -1.82
N SER A 108 -8.36 -13.61 -1.87
CA SER A 108 -8.08 -14.34 -3.11
C SER A 108 -9.27 -15.18 -3.56
N TYR A 109 -10.05 -15.69 -2.60
CA TYR A 109 -11.30 -16.38 -2.89
C TYR A 109 -12.38 -15.42 -3.45
N ILE A 110 -12.55 -14.25 -2.82
CA ILE A 110 -13.52 -13.25 -3.28
C ILE A 110 -13.17 -12.78 -4.70
N LEU A 111 -11.88 -12.50 -4.95
CA LEU A 111 -11.40 -12.10 -6.27
C LEU A 111 -11.55 -13.21 -7.31
N ALA A 112 -11.29 -14.47 -6.94
CA ALA A 112 -11.51 -15.61 -7.82
C ALA A 112 -12.98 -15.75 -8.20
N LYS A 113 -13.88 -15.62 -7.22
CA LYS A 113 -15.33 -15.69 -7.46
C LYS A 113 -15.78 -14.55 -8.37
N GLN A 114 -15.37 -13.31 -8.07
CA GLN A 114 -15.67 -12.16 -8.91
C GLN A 114 -15.13 -12.34 -10.34
N GLY A 115 -13.91 -12.86 -10.49
CA GLY A 115 -13.32 -13.12 -11.80
C GLY A 115 -14.07 -14.18 -12.60
N VAL A 116 -14.62 -15.20 -11.94
CA VAL A 116 -15.52 -16.17 -12.60
C VAL A 116 -16.84 -15.50 -12.98
N ASP A 117 -17.43 -14.71 -12.08
CA ASP A 117 -18.71 -14.04 -12.31
C ASP A 117 -18.64 -13.00 -13.45
N THR A 118 -17.49 -12.37 -13.67
CA THR A 118 -17.25 -11.45 -14.79
C THR A 118 -16.74 -12.14 -16.06
N GLY A 119 -16.52 -13.46 -16.02
CA GLY A 119 -15.97 -14.23 -17.15
C GLY A 119 -14.46 -14.06 -17.38
N ALA A 120 -13.76 -13.30 -16.53
CA ALA A 120 -12.31 -13.11 -16.59
C ALA A 120 -11.52 -14.38 -16.20
N LEU A 121 -12.11 -15.27 -15.40
CA LEU A 121 -11.55 -16.56 -15.00
C LEU A 121 -12.46 -17.70 -15.44
N ARG A 122 -11.86 -18.82 -15.85
CA ARG A 122 -12.58 -20.07 -16.11
C ARG A 122 -13.08 -20.68 -14.80
N GLU A 123 -14.27 -21.25 -14.80
CA GLU A 123 -14.87 -21.91 -13.63
C GLU A 123 -13.96 -23.02 -13.04
N SER A 124 -13.16 -23.68 -13.87
CA SER A 124 -12.21 -24.73 -13.45
C SER A 124 -11.06 -24.20 -12.56
N ILE A 125 -10.76 -22.91 -12.58
CA ILE A 125 -9.69 -22.30 -11.78
C ILE A 125 -10.15 -22.07 -10.33
N TYR A 126 -11.44 -21.88 -10.12
CA TYR A 126 -11.98 -21.54 -8.80
C TYR A 126 -11.74 -22.64 -7.75
N PRO A 127 -11.97 -23.95 -8.02
CA PRO A 127 -11.57 -25.02 -7.11
C PRO A 127 -10.07 -25.06 -6.82
N VAL A 128 -9.23 -24.75 -7.81
CA VAL A 128 -7.76 -24.72 -7.65
C VAL A 128 -7.36 -23.62 -6.65
N ILE A 129 -7.88 -22.40 -6.80
CA ILE A 129 -7.60 -21.29 -5.88
C ILE A 129 -8.07 -21.60 -4.47
N LEU A 130 -9.21 -22.28 -4.33
CA LEU A 130 -9.75 -22.68 -3.05
C LEU A 130 -8.84 -23.72 -2.35
N ILE A 131 -8.37 -24.74 -3.08
CA ILE A 131 -7.40 -25.72 -2.57
C ILE A 131 -6.07 -25.06 -2.19
N VAL A 132 -5.57 -24.12 -3.00
CA VAL A 132 -4.33 -23.38 -2.70
C VAL A 132 -4.47 -22.56 -1.41
N SER A 133 -5.58 -21.83 -1.27
CA SER A 133 -5.82 -20.96 -0.11
C SER A 133 -5.97 -21.79 1.16
N LEU A 134 -6.81 -22.84 1.14
CA LEU A 134 -6.94 -23.76 2.28
C LEU A 134 -5.63 -24.49 2.57
N GLY A 135 -4.96 -25.01 1.56
CA GLY A 135 -3.70 -25.75 1.71
C GLY A 135 -2.61 -24.90 2.36
N THR A 136 -2.43 -23.66 1.90
CA THR A 136 -1.47 -22.74 2.54
C THR A 136 -1.85 -22.40 3.98
N MET A 137 -3.15 -22.28 4.29
CA MET A 137 -3.64 -22.01 5.64
C MET A 137 -3.46 -23.21 6.59
N PHE A 138 -3.70 -24.43 6.11
CA PHE A 138 -3.44 -25.67 6.85
C PHE A 138 -1.95 -25.91 7.08
N LEU A 139 -1.07 -25.43 6.18
CA LEU A 139 0.38 -25.58 6.32
C LEU A 139 0.98 -24.71 7.45
N ILE A 140 0.34 -23.61 7.87
CA ILE A 140 0.89 -22.69 8.89
C ILE A 140 1.23 -23.38 10.21
N PRO A 141 0.30 -24.09 10.90
CA PRO A 141 0.61 -24.69 12.19
C PRO A 141 1.74 -25.73 12.09
N LEU A 142 1.83 -26.43 10.95
CA LEU A 142 2.93 -27.36 10.67
C LEU A 142 4.25 -26.62 10.50
N LEU A 143 4.25 -25.53 9.73
CA LEU A 143 5.42 -24.72 9.44
C LEU A 143 5.95 -24.00 10.70
N LEU A 144 5.04 -23.49 11.54
CA LEU A 144 5.37 -22.90 12.85
C LEU A 144 5.92 -23.93 13.85
N ARG A 145 5.54 -25.20 13.74
CA ARG A 145 6.07 -26.27 14.60
C ARG A 145 7.51 -26.65 14.22
N VAL A 146 7.85 -26.57 12.93
CA VAL A 146 9.19 -26.88 12.42
C VAL A 146 10.16 -25.72 12.65
N MET A 147 9.68 -24.47 12.65
CA MET A 147 10.53 -23.31 12.85
C MET A 147 10.61 -22.88 14.33
N PRO A 148 11.81 -22.65 14.88
CA PRO A 148 11.96 -22.25 16.27
C PRO A 148 11.40 -20.83 16.48
N THR A 149 10.21 -20.78 17.08
CA THR A 149 9.49 -19.55 17.46
C THR A 149 9.95 -19.08 18.84
N LYS A 150 11.24 -18.76 18.97
CA LYS A 150 11.75 -17.99 20.10
C LYS A 150 12.22 -16.64 19.60
N ALA A 151 11.49 -15.59 19.97
CA ALA A 151 11.94 -14.21 19.81
C ALA A 151 13.12 -13.99 20.77
N ASP A 152 14.34 -14.23 20.27
CA ASP A 152 15.57 -13.94 21.01
C ASP A 152 15.85 -12.43 20.93
N PRO A 153 15.95 -11.70 22.07
CA PRO A 153 16.25 -10.27 22.11
C PRO A 153 17.63 -9.89 21.56
N ARG A 154 18.52 -10.87 21.31
CA ARG A 154 19.89 -10.61 20.87
C ARG A 154 20.05 -10.97 19.38
N SER A 155 19.80 -10.00 18.50
CA SER A 155 20.00 -10.18 17.05
C SER A 155 21.47 -10.17 16.67
N ALA A 156 21.93 -11.22 15.99
CA ALA A 156 23.30 -11.36 15.49
C ALA A 156 23.45 -10.84 14.05
N ILE A 157 23.47 -9.52 13.86
CA ILE A 157 23.81 -8.89 12.56
C ILE A 157 24.91 -7.83 12.79
N PRO A 158 25.88 -7.68 11.87
CA PRO A 158 26.86 -6.60 11.92
C PRO A 158 26.19 -5.22 11.95
N ILE A 159 26.55 -4.44 12.97
CA ILE A 159 25.92 -3.20 13.44
C ILE A 159 25.70 -2.16 12.33
N GLY A 160 26.56 -2.12 11.30
CA GLY A 160 26.52 -1.09 10.25
C GLY A 160 25.25 -1.08 9.38
N PHE A 161 24.64 -2.24 9.11
CA PHE A 161 23.44 -2.32 8.25
C PHE A 161 22.14 -2.31 9.07
N LEU A 162 22.15 -2.94 10.25
CA LEU A 162 21.06 -2.92 11.23
C LEU A 162 20.66 -1.50 11.62
N ASN A 163 21.66 -0.63 11.78
CA ASN A 163 21.45 0.76 12.10
C ASN A 163 20.52 1.43 11.07
N SER A 164 20.59 1.06 9.79
CA SER A 164 19.81 1.77 8.77
C SER A 164 18.32 1.50 8.85
N VAL A 165 17.97 0.25 9.11
CA VAL A 165 16.58 -0.11 9.25
C VAL A 165 16.07 0.18 10.66
N TYR A 166 16.90 0.03 11.69
CA TYR A 166 16.54 0.45 13.04
C TYR A 166 16.26 1.96 13.09
N TYR A 167 17.14 2.80 12.54
CA TYR A 167 16.92 4.24 12.48
C TYR A 167 15.76 4.61 11.56
N SER A 168 15.54 3.90 10.44
CA SER A 168 14.34 4.07 9.61
C SER A 168 13.06 3.72 10.41
N GLY A 169 13.07 2.63 11.17
CA GLY A 169 11.96 2.20 12.02
C GLY A 169 11.69 3.16 13.18
N VAL A 170 12.73 3.64 13.86
CA VAL A 170 12.64 4.67 14.91
C VAL A 170 12.17 6.01 14.31
N PHE A 171 12.65 6.37 13.12
CA PHE A 171 12.22 7.54 12.35
C PHE A 171 10.72 7.47 12.04
N PHE A 172 10.25 6.36 11.46
CA PHE A 172 8.81 6.17 11.18
C PHE A 172 7.98 6.10 12.45
N ARG A 173 8.46 5.45 13.52
CA ARG A 173 7.78 5.42 14.82
C ARG A 173 7.65 6.82 15.41
N LYS A 174 8.70 7.64 15.38
CA LYS A 174 8.67 9.05 15.82
C LYS A 174 7.80 9.94 14.90
N MET A 175 7.75 9.64 13.59
CA MET A 175 6.89 10.32 12.61
C MET A 175 5.39 10.09 12.90
N PHE A 176 5.00 8.87 13.28
CA PHE A 176 3.60 8.51 13.53
C PHE A 176 3.20 8.48 15.01
N SER A 177 4.16 8.65 15.94
CA SER A 177 3.84 8.80 17.35
C SER A 177 3.27 10.19 17.61
N ASN A 178 1.98 10.24 17.88
CA ASN A 178 1.31 11.40 18.48
C ASN A 178 1.90 11.60 19.88
N ASP A 179 2.94 12.42 20.02
CA ASP A 179 3.43 12.77 21.34
C ASP A 179 2.39 13.66 22.02
N LYS A 180 1.80 13.16 23.12
CA LYS A 180 0.63 13.74 23.78
C LYS A 180 0.87 15.12 24.41
N LYS A 181 2.09 15.66 24.31
CA LYS A 181 2.51 16.92 24.93
C LYS A 181 2.28 18.16 24.07
N THR A 182 2.01 18.03 22.77
CA THR A 182 1.74 19.19 21.91
C THR A 182 0.24 19.48 21.86
N GLU A 183 -0.19 20.60 22.44
CA GLU A 183 -1.61 21.04 22.51
C GLU A 183 -2.28 21.27 21.15
N ASN A 184 -1.55 21.17 20.04
CA ASN A 184 -2.07 21.25 18.69
C ASN A 184 -1.54 20.08 17.85
N PRO A 185 -2.39 19.20 17.30
CA PRO A 185 -1.95 18.16 16.39
C PRO A 185 -1.41 18.80 15.11
N ILE A 186 -0.09 18.84 14.99
CA ILE A 186 0.65 19.45 13.89
C ILE A 186 0.14 18.94 12.53
N PHE A 187 -0.09 17.63 12.43
CA PHE A 187 -0.63 16.98 11.24
C PHE A 187 -2.03 17.49 10.84
N GLU A 188 -2.92 17.73 11.81
CA GLU A 188 -4.26 18.24 11.54
C GLU A 188 -4.21 19.67 10.96
N ASN A 189 -3.33 20.51 11.51
CA ASN A 189 -3.13 21.87 11.03
C ASN A 189 -2.53 21.90 9.62
N ILE A 190 -1.62 20.99 9.30
CA ILE A 190 -1.08 20.83 7.95
C ILE A 190 -2.16 20.36 6.98
N LEU A 191 -2.95 19.36 7.37
CA LEU A 191 -4.03 18.82 6.54
C LEU A 191 -5.12 19.87 6.27
N LYS A 192 -5.49 20.67 7.28
CA LYS A 192 -6.44 21.77 7.10
C LYS A 192 -5.89 22.88 6.20
N LYS A 193 -4.64 23.28 6.42
CA LYS A 193 -4.01 24.43 5.72
C LYS A 193 -3.64 24.12 4.27
N TYR A 194 -3.10 22.92 4.01
CA TYR A 194 -2.57 22.54 2.69
C TYR A 194 -3.36 21.39 2.05
N GLY A 195 -3.89 20.46 2.85
CA GLY A 195 -4.59 19.26 2.36
C GLY A 195 -5.95 19.54 1.70
N SER A 196 -6.72 20.51 2.19
CA SER A 196 -8.03 20.85 1.61
C SER A 196 -7.95 21.18 0.12
N ARG A 197 -6.99 22.02 -0.27
CA ARG A 197 -6.81 22.42 -1.67
C ARG A 197 -6.20 21.31 -2.54
N PHE A 198 -5.42 20.40 -1.93
CA PHE A 198 -4.92 19.20 -2.61
C PHE A 198 -6.08 18.26 -2.98
N VAL A 199 -6.98 17.99 -2.04
CA VAL A 199 -8.18 17.18 -2.26
C VAL A 199 -9.09 17.81 -3.31
N VAL A 200 -9.31 19.14 -3.26
CA VAL A 200 -10.12 19.83 -4.29
C VAL A 200 -9.53 19.64 -5.69
N ASN A 201 -8.22 19.79 -5.87
CA ASN A 201 -7.59 19.54 -7.17
C ASN A 201 -7.76 18.09 -7.64
N LEU A 202 -7.67 17.11 -6.72
CA LEU A 202 -7.89 15.70 -7.03
C LEU A 202 -9.33 15.46 -7.50
N VAL A 203 -10.31 16.05 -6.81
CA VAL A 203 -11.73 15.99 -7.21
C VAL A 203 -11.95 16.65 -8.56
N ILE A 204 -11.29 17.78 -8.85
CA ILE A 204 -11.37 18.44 -10.16
C ILE A 204 -10.81 17.53 -11.27
N ILE A 205 -9.67 16.87 -11.04
CA ILE A 205 -9.08 15.92 -12.00
C ILE A 205 -10.07 14.79 -12.29
N ILE A 206 -10.62 14.16 -11.24
CA ILE A 206 -11.57 13.07 -11.37
C ILE A 206 -12.84 13.55 -12.09
N ALA A 207 -13.33 14.75 -11.78
CA ALA A 207 -14.52 15.32 -12.42
C ALA A 207 -14.29 15.58 -13.91
N ILE A 208 -13.16 16.20 -14.29
CA ILE A 208 -12.80 16.43 -15.70
C ILE A 208 -12.73 15.09 -16.44
N LEU A 209 -12.04 14.10 -15.87
CA LEU A 209 -11.92 12.77 -16.47
C LEU A 209 -13.28 12.08 -16.61
N SER A 210 -14.13 12.13 -15.58
CA SER A 210 -15.47 11.52 -15.62
C SER A 210 -16.37 12.19 -16.67
N ILE A 211 -16.30 13.51 -16.80
CA ILE A 211 -17.05 14.25 -17.82
C ILE A 211 -16.54 13.89 -19.22
N MET A 212 -15.22 13.89 -19.43
CA MET A 212 -14.65 13.54 -20.74
C MET A 212 -14.97 12.10 -21.13
N ASP A 213 -14.88 11.15 -20.19
CA ASP A 213 -15.23 9.76 -20.41
C ASP A 213 -16.70 9.61 -20.83
N TYR A 214 -17.63 10.24 -20.10
CA TYR A 214 -19.07 10.21 -20.39
C TYR A 214 -19.43 10.81 -21.76
N PHE A 215 -18.87 11.96 -22.11
CA PHE A 215 -19.20 12.67 -23.36
C PHE A 215 -18.35 12.23 -24.57
N SER A 216 -17.26 11.47 -24.36
CA SER A 216 -16.35 11.08 -25.45
C SER A 216 -17.04 10.39 -26.63
N PRO A 217 -17.99 9.44 -26.46
CA PRO A 217 -18.60 8.75 -27.59
C PRO A 217 -19.47 9.70 -28.44
N GLU A 218 -20.21 10.60 -27.79
CA GLU A 218 -21.07 11.58 -28.48
C GLU A 218 -20.23 12.59 -29.29
N ILE A 219 -19.11 13.04 -28.72
CA ILE A 219 -18.19 13.96 -29.39
C ILE A 219 -17.52 13.29 -30.59
N VAL A 220 -17.11 12.02 -30.46
CA VAL A 220 -16.50 11.26 -31.55
C VAL A 220 -17.47 11.11 -32.71
N VAL A 221 -18.71 10.68 -32.46
CA VAL A 221 -19.74 10.53 -33.51
C VAL A 221 -20.03 11.84 -34.24
N LEU A 222 -20.09 12.96 -33.51
CA LEU A 222 -20.33 14.27 -34.11
C LEU A 222 -19.17 14.71 -35.05
N LEU A 223 -17.94 14.37 -34.68
CA LEU A 223 -16.74 14.72 -35.43
C LEU A 223 -16.43 13.74 -36.58
N GLU A 224 -17.02 12.56 -36.58
CA GLU A 224 -16.96 11.59 -37.70
C GLU A 224 -17.96 11.92 -38.83
N ASP A 225 -18.83 12.92 -38.67
CA ASP A 225 -19.77 13.33 -39.73
C ASP A 225 -19.00 13.78 -40.99
N PRO A 226 -19.26 13.18 -42.17
CA PRO A 226 -18.60 13.53 -43.43
C PRO A 226 -18.69 14.99 -43.84
N ASN A 227 -19.65 15.74 -43.28
CA ASN A 227 -19.84 17.16 -43.57
C ASN A 227 -18.97 18.08 -42.70
N VAL A 228 -18.29 17.54 -41.69
CA VAL A 228 -17.38 18.27 -40.81
C VAL A 228 -15.95 18.02 -41.28
N PRO A 229 -15.27 19.01 -41.91
CA PRO A 229 -13.90 18.84 -42.34
C PRO A 229 -12.98 18.81 -41.12
N PHE A 230 -12.66 17.61 -40.64
CA PHE A 230 -11.79 17.38 -39.49
C PHE A 230 -10.48 16.70 -39.92
N PHE A 231 -9.35 17.25 -39.48
CA PHE A 231 -8.01 16.90 -39.98
C PHE A 231 -7.29 15.82 -39.16
N MET A 232 -7.89 15.32 -38.08
CA MET A 232 -7.31 14.31 -37.21
C MET A 232 -8.37 13.29 -36.77
N ASP A 233 -7.95 12.12 -36.29
CA ASP A 233 -8.91 11.13 -35.78
C ASP A 233 -9.66 11.70 -34.54
N PRO A 234 -11.00 11.68 -34.52
CA PRO A 234 -11.79 12.27 -33.43
C PRO A 234 -11.44 11.75 -32.02
N PRO A 235 -11.16 10.45 -31.80
CA PRO A 235 -10.75 9.97 -30.48
C PRO A 235 -9.42 10.58 -30.01
N VAL A 236 -8.48 10.81 -30.94
CA VAL A 236 -7.18 11.44 -30.63
C VAL A 236 -7.39 12.89 -30.23
N PHE A 237 -8.35 13.59 -30.85
CA PHE A 237 -8.69 14.96 -30.50
C PHE A 237 -9.26 15.07 -29.09
N VAL A 238 -10.19 14.20 -28.71
CA VAL A 238 -10.75 14.15 -27.35
C VAL A 238 -9.66 13.89 -26.33
N LEU A 239 -8.70 13.01 -26.63
CA LEU A 239 -7.55 12.74 -25.76
C LEU A 239 -6.66 13.98 -25.59
N ILE A 240 -6.36 14.71 -26.67
CA ILE A 240 -5.56 15.95 -26.60
C ILE A 240 -6.27 17.01 -25.76
N ILE A 241 -7.57 17.21 -25.96
CA ILE A 241 -8.38 18.14 -25.15
C ILE A 241 -8.34 17.73 -23.68
N THR A 242 -8.50 16.45 -23.40
CA THR A 242 -8.49 15.91 -22.03
C THR A 242 -7.14 16.18 -21.35
N ILE A 243 -6.02 15.93 -22.04
CA ILE A 243 -4.68 16.23 -21.52
C ILE A 243 -4.52 17.73 -21.25
N LEU A 244 -5.00 18.59 -22.16
CA LEU A 244 -4.91 20.03 -22.02
C LEU A 244 -5.73 20.55 -20.83
N LEU A 245 -6.95 20.04 -20.63
CA LEU A 245 -7.78 20.35 -19.47
C LEU A 245 -7.14 19.89 -18.15
N LEU A 246 -6.44 18.76 -18.17
CA LEU A 246 -5.77 18.21 -16.99
C LEU A 246 -4.42 18.84 -16.68
N ALA A 247 -3.76 19.48 -17.65
CA ALA A 247 -2.45 20.07 -17.48
C ALA A 247 -2.38 21.02 -16.27
N TYR A 248 -3.37 21.91 -16.13
CA TYR A 248 -3.42 22.87 -15.03
C TYR A 248 -3.70 22.21 -13.65
N PRO A 249 -4.78 21.42 -13.47
CA PRO A 249 -5.04 20.73 -12.21
C PRO A 249 -3.89 19.84 -11.75
N VAL A 250 -3.28 19.09 -12.66
CA VAL A 250 -2.14 18.21 -12.37
C VAL A 250 -0.93 19.03 -11.93
N PHE A 251 -0.55 20.07 -12.68
CA PHE A 251 0.56 20.95 -12.30
C PHE A 251 0.33 21.64 -10.94
N SER A 252 -0.89 22.13 -10.72
CA SER A 252 -1.30 22.72 -9.45
C SER A 252 -1.19 21.72 -8.30
N LEU A 253 -1.55 20.46 -8.52
CA LEU A 253 -1.48 19.39 -7.52
C LEU A 253 -0.02 19.06 -7.15
N VAL A 254 0.87 18.95 -8.14
CA VAL A 254 2.32 18.78 -7.91
C VAL A 254 2.89 19.92 -7.08
N GLY A 255 2.63 21.18 -7.44
CA GLY A 255 3.13 22.33 -6.69
C GLY A 255 2.58 22.45 -5.27
N ARG A 256 1.37 21.95 -5.02
CA ARG A 256 0.80 21.88 -3.65
C ARG A 256 1.38 20.74 -2.85
N LEU A 257 1.66 19.60 -3.49
CA LEU A 257 2.31 18.47 -2.84
C LEU A 257 3.64 18.89 -2.22
N GLU A 258 4.44 19.71 -2.91
CA GLU A 258 5.71 20.21 -2.38
C GLU A 258 5.54 21.03 -1.09
N LYS A 259 4.45 21.81 -0.98
CA LYS A 259 4.15 22.57 0.24
C LYS A 259 3.74 21.65 1.40
N VAL A 260 2.99 20.59 1.09
CA VAL A 260 2.62 19.54 2.07
C VAL A 260 3.88 18.80 2.53
N VAL A 261 4.75 18.44 1.59
CA VAL A 261 6.04 17.80 1.86
C VAL A 261 6.90 18.66 2.76
N SER A 262 7.07 19.95 2.46
CA SER A 262 7.85 20.87 3.31
C SER A 262 7.26 20.92 4.72
N ALA A 263 5.95 21.14 4.85
CA ALA A 263 5.32 21.24 6.16
C ALA A 263 5.46 19.95 6.99
N ILE A 264 5.31 18.78 6.36
CA ILE A 264 5.50 17.47 7.00
C ILE A 264 6.97 17.27 7.37
N SER A 265 7.89 17.56 6.45
CA SER A 265 9.34 17.46 6.66
C SER A 265 9.82 18.32 7.81
N ASP A 266 9.41 19.59 7.86
CA ASP A 266 9.81 20.54 8.89
C ASP A 266 9.33 20.04 10.26
N SER A 267 8.10 19.53 10.31
CA SER A 267 7.51 18.97 11.53
C SER A 267 8.25 17.71 12.00
N ILE A 268 8.62 16.82 11.08
CA ILE A 268 9.39 15.62 11.39
C ILE A 268 10.79 16.00 11.89
N THR A 269 11.42 16.99 11.27
CA THR A 269 12.74 17.48 11.65
C THR A 269 12.72 18.04 13.09
N ILE A 270 11.69 18.81 13.45
CA ILE A 270 11.48 19.31 14.82
C ILE A 270 11.36 18.15 15.81
N ASN A 271 10.56 17.12 15.50
CA ASN A 271 10.36 15.97 16.38
C ASN A 271 11.61 15.08 16.53
N ILE A 272 12.52 15.11 15.57
CA ILE A 272 13.78 14.35 15.63
C ILE A 272 14.83 15.09 16.46
N GLY A 273 14.73 16.41 16.63
CA GLY A 273 15.62 17.20 17.49
C GLY A 273 17.01 17.47 16.91
N SER A 274 17.34 16.99 15.70
CA SER A 274 18.65 17.20 15.08
C SER A 274 18.54 18.04 13.80
N MET A 275 19.17 19.23 13.77
CA MET A 275 19.24 20.08 12.56
C MET A 275 19.96 19.41 11.37
N SER A 276 20.87 18.45 11.65
CA SER A 276 21.55 17.65 10.62
C SER A 276 20.59 16.78 9.79
N ALA A 277 19.42 16.44 10.34
CA ALA A 277 18.44 15.57 9.69
C ALA A 277 17.48 16.31 8.74
N GLU A 278 17.46 17.65 8.71
CA GLU A 278 16.47 18.43 7.95
C GLU A 278 16.42 18.07 6.45
N LYS A 279 17.57 18.19 5.77
CA LYS A 279 17.70 17.92 4.34
C LYS A 279 17.35 16.47 3.96
N PRO A 280 17.88 15.44 4.64
CA PRO A 280 17.60 14.07 4.24
C PRO A 280 16.17 13.62 4.63
N VAL A 281 15.59 14.13 5.73
CA VAL A 281 14.18 13.93 6.07
C VAL A 281 13.26 14.55 5.02
N HIS A 282 13.59 15.75 4.55
CA HIS A 282 12.87 16.39 3.46
C HIS A 282 12.89 15.55 2.19
N ARG A 283 14.07 15.04 1.79
CA ARG A 283 14.19 14.17 0.60
C ARG A 283 13.36 12.90 0.71
N ILE A 284 13.42 12.21 1.84
CA ILE A 284 12.64 10.98 2.07
C ILE A 284 11.14 11.27 1.98
N THR A 285 10.69 12.30 2.72
CA THR A 285 9.29 12.71 2.75
C THR A 285 8.80 13.08 1.35
N ARG A 286 9.60 13.86 0.62
CA ARG A 286 9.31 14.25 -0.77
C ARG A 286 9.18 13.02 -1.65
N ASN A 287 10.18 12.15 -1.69
CA ASN A 287 10.18 11.01 -2.59
C ASN A 287 9.00 10.08 -2.33
N ILE A 288 8.69 9.76 -1.06
CA ILE A 288 7.54 8.92 -0.69
C ILE A 288 6.22 9.53 -1.17
N MET A 289 6.01 10.82 -0.91
CA MET A 289 4.78 11.52 -1.30
C MET A 289 4.64 11.62 -2.82
N PHE A 290 5.73 11.86 -3.55
CA PHE A 290 5.74 11.92 -5.01
C PHE A 290 5.54 10.55 -5.65
N ILE A 291 6.12 9.48 -5.10
CA ILE A 291 5.84 8.10 -5.55
C ILE A 291 4.35 7.80 -5.38
N GLY A 292 3.79 8.10 -4.20
CA GLY A 292 2.37 7.94 -3.93
C GLY A 292 1.50 8.71 -4.92
N LEU A 293 1.90 9.94 -5.26
CA LEU A 293 1.20 10.74 -6.25
C LEU A 293 1.28 10.14 -7.67
N ILE A 294 2.46 9.71 -8.12
CA ILE A 294 2.64 9.10 -9.44
C ILE A 294 1.76 7.87 -9.57
N LEU A 295 1.78 6.97 -8.57
CA LEU A 295 0.97 5.76 -8.58
C LEU A 295 -0.54 6.07 -8.59
N LEU A 296 -0.95 7.07 -7.81
CA LEU A 296 -2.34 7.53 -7.79
C LEU A 296 -2.77 8.14 -9.12
N MET A 297 -1.91 8.93 -9.77
CA MET A 297 -2.17 9.48 -11.10
C MET A 297 -2.26 8.37 -12.14
N VAL A 298 -1.32 7.43 -12.16
CA VAL A 298 -1.36 6.27 -13.05
C VAL A 298 -2.68 5.50 -12.89
N ALA A 299 -3.09 5.22 -11.65
CA ALA A 299 -4.34 4.52 -11.38
C ALA A 299 -5.57 5.28 -11.90
N ILE A 300 -5.64 6.59 -11.65
CA ILE A 300 -6.73 7.45 -12.14
C ILE A 300 -6.74 7.49 -13.67
N PHE A 301 -5.61 7.80 -14.31
CA PHE A 301 -5.55 7.89 -15.78
C PHE A 301 -5.93 6.58 -16.47
N ILE A 302 -5.43 5.43 -15.98
CA ILE A 302 -5.79 4.11 -16.53
C ILE A 302 -7.31 3.87 -16.45
N THR A 303 -7.95 4.30 -15.36
CA THR A 303 -9.39 4.09 -15.15
C THR A 303 -10.26 4.84 -16.16
N PHE A 304 -9.80 6.00 -16.64
CA PHE A 304 -10.56 6.89 -17.52
C PHE A 304 -10.01 6.99 -18.94
N THR A 305 -9.06 6.12 -19.31
CA THR A 305 -8.53 6.10 -20.69
C THR A 305 -9.40 5.17 -21.52
N PRO A 306 -10.07 5.65 -22.58
CA PRO A 306 -10.84 4.79 -23.48
C PRO A 306 -9.93 3.83 -24.24
N GLU A 307 -10.44 2.63 -24.55
CA GLU A 307 -9.75 1.70 -25.44
C GLU A 307 -9.78 2.24 -26.87
N MET A 308 -8.60 2.32 -27.50
CA MET A 308 -8.42 2.92 -28.82
C MET A 308 -7.91 1.84 -29.76
N ASP A 309 -8.63 1.56 -30.85
CA ASP A 309 -8.29 0.48 -31.80
C ASP A 309 -6.88 0.63 -32.40
N TYR A 310 -6.42 1.86 -32.61
CA TYR A 310 -5.11 2.15 -33.20
C TYR A 310 -3.94 2.09 -32.20
N VAL A 311 -4.20 2.14 -30.90
CA VAL A 311 -3.17 2.07 -29.85
C VAL A 311 -3.61 1.09 -28.77
N PRO A 312 -3.60 -0.22 -29.07
CA PRO A 312 -4.25 -1.24 -28.24
C PRO A 312 -3.61 -1.50 -26.86
N ASN A 313 -2.74 -0.62 -26.34
CA ASN A 313 -2.01 -0.81 -25.09
C ASN A 313 -1.73 0.49 -24.32
N ILE A 314 -2.52 1.55 -24.49
CA ILE A 314 -2.32 2.81 -23.76
C ILE A 314 -2.21 2.60 -22.23
N PRO A 315 -3.07 1.79 -21.56
CA PRO A 315 -2.94 1.54 -20.12
C PRO A 315 -1.58 0.96 -19.72
N VAL A 316 -1.05 0.04 -20.52
CA VAL A 316 0.26 -0.59 -20.28
C VAL A 316 1.37 0.45 -20.42
N ILE A 317 1.30 1.32 -21.43
CA ILE A 317 2.27 2.40 -21.64
C ILE A 317 2.26 3.37 -20.44
N ILE A 318 1.07 3.81 -19.99
CA ILE A 318 0.92 4.71 -18.84
C ILE A 318 1.51 4.07 -17.58
N SER A 319 1.20 2.80 -17.32
CA SER A 319 1.72 2.06 -16.15
C SER A 319 3.25 1.93 -16.18
N THR A 320 3.81 1.66 -17.36
CA THR A 320 5.26 1.50 -17.56
C THR A 320 6.00 2.81 -17.32
N ILE A 321 5.48 3.92 -17.87
CA ILE A 321 6.03 5.27 -17.64
C ILE A 321 5.98 5.62 -16.16
N GLY A 322 4.85 5.36 -15.49
CA GLY A 322 4.68 5.61 -14.07
C GLY A 322 5.64 4.83 -13.19
N LEU A 323 5.80 3.53 -13.45
CA LEU A 323 6.76 2.68 -12.75
C LEU A 323 8.18 3.18 -12.97
N PHE A 324 8.57 3.46 -14.21
CA PHE A 324 9.90 3.95 -14.54
C PHE A 324 10.22 5.28 -13.84
N ALA A 325 9.25 6.20 -13.76
CA ALA A 325 9.39 7.46 -13.03
C ALA A 325 9.54 7.26 -11.51
N SER A 326 8.96 6.20 -10.94
CA SER A 326 9.05 5.91 -9.51
C SER A 326 10.39 5.30 -9.08
N VAL A 327 11.08 4.55 -9.95
CA VAL A 327 12.31 3.82 -9.62
C VAL A 327 13.44 4.74 -9.10
N PRO A 328 13.77 5.88 -9.75
CA PRO A 328 14.80 6.79 -9.24
C PRO A 328 14.47 7.36 -7.86
N LEU A 329 13.19 7.64 -7.59
CA LEU A 329 12.73 8.16 -6.31
C LEU A 329 12.87 7.12 -5.20
N ILE A 330 12.55 5.85 -5.50
CA ILE A 330 12.73 4.73 -4.58
C ILE A 330 14.22 4.57 -4.25
N LEU A 331 15.08 4.59 -5.28
CA LEU A 331 16.52 4.44 -5.11
C LEU A 331 17.12 5.59 -4.28
N ASP A 332 16.78 6.85 -4.59
CA ASP A 332 17.24 8.02 -3.83
C ASP A 332 16.75 7.99 -2.38
N THR A 333 15.55 7.48 -2.13
CA THR A 333 15.03 7.28 -0.76
C THR A 333 15.89 6.28 0.00
N ILE A 334 16.16 5.11 -0.60
CA ILE A 334 16.98 4.06 0.03
C ILE A 334 18.40 4.59 0.33
N LEU A 335 19.03 5.25 -0.64
CA LEU A 335 20.37 5.82 -0.48
C LEU A 335 20.41 6.94 0.58
N THR A 336 19.38 7.78 0.62
CA THR A 336 19.28 8.86 1.61
C THR A 336 19.13 8.29 3.02
N VAL A 337 18.26 7.28 3.21
CA VAL A 337 18.11 6.58 4.49
C VAL A 337 19.44 5.97 4.94
N GLN A 338 20.16 5.29 4.04
CA GLN A 338 21.50 4.74 4.31
C GLN A 338 22.51 5.83 4.71
N LYS A 339 22.45 7.01 4.11
CA LYS A 339 23.35 8.12 4.42
C LYS A 339 23.09 8.76 5.79
N ILE A 340 21.82 8.96 6.17
CA ILE A 340 21.44 9.46 7.51
C ILE A 340 21.99 8.52 8.58
N THR A 341 21.75 7.24 8.37
CA THR A 341 22.19 6.15 9.24
C THR A 341 23.67 6.23 9.55
N HIS A 342 24.48 6.48 8.53
CA HIS A 342 25.93 6.49 8.66
C HIS A 342 26.45 7.79 9.28
N SER A 343 25.80 8.93 9.01
CA SER A 343 26.24 10.26 9.46
C SER A 343 25.82 10.63 10.89
N ASN A 344 24.63 10.20 11.34
CA ASN A 344 24.15 10.49 12.70
C ASN A 344 24.58 9.44 13.72
N MET A 345 25.24 8.36 13.28
CA MET A 345 25.75 7.30 14.16
C MET A 345 26.69 7.87 15.23
N ASN A 346 27.56 8.82 14.87
CA ASN A 346 28.53 9.38 15.82
C ASN A 346 27.89 10.33 16.85
N ALA A 347 26.87 11.11 16.47
CA ALA A 347 26.23 12.06 17.37
C ALA A 347 25.24 11.41 18.35
N LEU A 348 24.56 10.33 17.92
CA LEU A 348 23.62 9.57 18.78
C LEU A 348 24.35 8.58 19.70
N LEU A 349 25.49 8.03 19.28
CA LEU A 349 26.34 7.22 20.16
C LEU A 349 26.94 8.04 21.30
N ASP A 350 27.14 9.34 21.13
CA ASP A 350 27.62 10.22 22.21
C ASP A 350 26.51 10.58 23.22
N GLU A 351 25.26 10.76 22.78
CA GLU A 351 24.11 11.05 23.67
C GLU A 351 23.68 9.83 24.49
N ASP A 352 23.58 8.63 23.89
CA ASP A 352 23.18 7.41 24.61
C ASP A 352 24.26 6.96 25.63
N VAL A 353 25.54 7.23 25.37
CA VAL A 353 26.63 6.97 26.33
C VAL A 353 26.58 7.92 27.53
N GLN A 354 26.04 9.13 27.38
CA GLN A 354 25.85 10.05 28.49
C GLN A 354 24.62 9.69 29.34
N ASP A 355 23.50 9.34 28.71
CA ASP A 355 22.28 8.95 29.44
C ASP A 355 22.45 7.64 30.25
N ASP A 356 23.21 6.65 29.73
CA ASP A 356 23.52 5.42 30.48
C ASP A 356 24.47 5.66 31.67
N ASN A 357 25.36 6.65 31.58
CA ASN A 357 26.29 7.00 32.67
C ASN A 357 25.61 7.82 33.78
N ASP A 358 24.61 8.64 33.44
CA ASP A 358 23.84 9.41 34.41
C ASP A 358 22.73 8.58 35.07
N GLN A 359 22.26 7.48 34.45
CA GLN A 359 21.38 6.51 35.10
C GLN A 359 22.12 5.51 36.01
N GLN A 360 23.46 5.42 35.91
CA GLN A 360 24.30 4.57 36.76
C GLN A 360 24.96 5.30 37.95
N LYS A 361 24.72 6.61 38.12
CA LYS A 361 25.07 7.39 39.31
C LYS A 361 23.85 7.69 40.15
#